data_AF-A0A3B0VHI1-F1
#
_entry.id   AF-A0A3B0VHI1-F1
#
_cell.length_a   1.000
_cell.length_b   1.000
_cell.length_c   1.000
_cell.angle_alpha   90.00
_cell.angle_beta   90.00
_cell.angle_gamma   90.00
#
_symmetry.space_group_name_H-M   'P 1'
#
loop_
_entity.id
_entity.type
_entity.pdbx_description
1 polymer ?
#
loop_
_entity_poly.entity_id
_entity_poly.type
_entity_poly.pdbx_seq_one_letter_code
_entity_poly.pdbx_strand_id
1 'polypeptide(L)'
;LIVWLAALAGITTKLFGRRIHGFFNTSIYLVVSWGGVLPLILAGNAARWLPSGGIFLLLLGGFIYSAGFVVYYCRWPDPKPNLFGHHEVWHLFVLGGSLCHFLFMLNYVAR
;
A
#
# COMPACT_ATOMS: atom_id res chain seq x y z
N LEU A 1 -13.25 6.66 8.76
CA LEU A 1 -12.73 8.00 9.13
C LEU A 1 -11.21 8.09 9.01
N ILE A 2 -10.45 7.16 9.61
CA ILE A 2 -8.97 7.15 9.57
C ILE A 2 -8.40 7.27 8.14
N VAL A 3 -8.88 6.46 7.19
CA VAL A 3 -8.42 6.50 5.79
C VAL A 3 -8.71 7.85 5.13
N TRP A 4 -9.87 8.44 5.40
CA TRP A 4 -10.24 9.76 4.86
C TRP A 4 -9.39 10.90 5.44
N LEU A 5 -9.08 10.84 6.74
CA LEU A 5 -8.16 11.79 7.37
C LEU A 5 -6.74 11.65 6.81
N ALA A 6 -6.25 10.41 6.62
CA ALA A 6 -4.97 10.16 5.99
C ALA A 6 -4.92 10.67 4.54
N ALA A 7 -6.00 10.47 3.77
CA ALA A 7 -6.12 11.00 2.42
C ALA A 7 -6.10 12.54 2.40
N LEU A 8 -6.87 13.18 3.28
CA LEU A 8 -6.89 14.64 3.39
C LEU A 8 -5.51 15.19 3.78
N ALA A 9 -4.83 14.56 4.73
CA ALA A 9 -3.46 14.91 5.12
C ALA A 9 -2.47 14.74 3.96
N GLY A 10 -2.60 13.68 3.15
CA GLY A 10 -1.80 13.45 1.96
C GLY A 10 -2.04 14.51 0.87
N ILE A 11 -3.29 14.91 0.66
CA ILE A 11 -3.66 15.95 -0.31
C ILE A 11 -3.09 17.30 0.13
N THR A 12 -3.28 17.70 1.39
CA THR A 12 -2.78 18.99 1.90
C THR A 12 -1.26 19.06 1.88
N THR A 13 -0.56 18.00 2.28
CA THR A 13 0.91 17.95 2.18
C THR A 13 1.39 18.10 0.74
N LYS A 14 0.75 17.45 -0.25
CA LYS A 14 1.11 17.61 -1.68
C LYS A 14 0.85 19.03 -2.21
N LEU A 15 -0.25 19.66 -1.82
CA LEU A 15 -0.63 20.99 -2.32
C LEU A 15 0.22 22.12 -1.74
N PHE A 16 0.57 22.05 -0.45
CA PHE A 16 1.30 23.12 0.24
C PHE A 16 2.81 22.86 0.39
N GLY A 17 3.25 21.63 0.14
CA GLY A 17 4.64 21.21 0.27
C GLY A 17 5.51 21.56 -0.93
N ARG A 18 6.14 22.75 -0.94
CA ARG A 18 7.03 23.21 -2.03
C ARG A 18 8.29 22.35 -2.28
N ARG A 19 8.72 21.52 -1.31
CA ARG A 19 9.85 20.57 -1.42
C ARG A 19 9.72 19.46 -0.38
N ILE A 20 8.73 18.59 -0.52
CA ILE A 20 8.66 17.42 0.38
C ILE A 20 9.60 16.34 -0.16
N HIS A 21 10.62 16.01 0.63
CA HIS A 21 11.53 14.89 0.39
C HIS A 21 10.71 13.64 0.05
N GLY A 22 11.08 12.92 -1.03
CA GLY A 22 10.32 11.77 -1.55
C GLY A 22 9.89 10.75 -0.49
N PHE A 23 10.67 10.64 0.60
CA PHE A 23 10.37 9.85 1.78
C PHE A 23 8.98 10.09 2.40
N PHE A 24 8.56 11.35 2.58
CA PHE A 24 7.29 11.64 3.27
C PHE A 24 6.08 11.23 2.42
N ASN A 25 6.21 11.30 1.09
CA ASN A 25 5.15 10.87 0.17
C ASN A 25 4.97 9.35 0.28
N THR A 26 6.05 8.58 0.21
CA THR A 26 6.00 7.11 0.21
C THR A 26 5.51 6.54 1.54
N SER A 27 5.82 7.19 2.67
CA SER A 27 5.37 6.77 4.02
C SER A 27 3.87 6.89 4.23
N ILE A 28 3.22 7.91 3.64
CA ILE A 28 1.75 8.05 3.69
C ILE A 28 1.08 6.89 2.96
N TYR A 29 1.64 6.45 1.84
CA TYR A 29 1.13 5.27 1.11
C TYR A 29 1.27 3.97 1.90
N LEU A 30 2.30 3.83 2.73
CA LEU A 30 2.46 2.68 3.64
C LEU A 30 1.36 2.65 4.72
N VAL A 31 1.01 3.81 5.28
CA VAL A 31 -0.07 3.90 6.27
C VAL A 31 -1.42 3.54 5.64
N VAL A 32 -1.65 4.00 4.41
CA VAL A 32 -2.88 3.68 3.66
C VAL A 32 -2.95 2.22 3.26
N SER A 33 -1.82 1.58 2.88
CA SER A 33 -1.81 0.17 2.45
C SER A 33 -2.22 -0.80 3.56
N TRP A 34 -1.90 -0.48 4.81
CA TRP A 34 -2.35 -1.24 5.98
C TRP A 34 -3.72 -0.80 6.51
N GLY A 35 -4.27 0.31 6.01
CA GLY A 35 -5.55 0.87 6.43
C GLY A 35 -6.77 -0.03 6.19
N GLY A 36 -6.67 -1.03 5.29
CA GLY A 36 -7.69 -2.06 5.12
C GLY A 36 -7.55 -3.26 6.07
N VAL A 37 -6.33 -3.57 6.49
CA VAL A 37 -6.01 -4.64 7.46
C VAL A 37 -6.32 -4.20 8.89
N LEU A 38 -6.03 -2.93 9.21
CA LEU A 38 -6.16 -2.39 10.56
C LEU A 38 -7.60 -2.48 11.14
N PRO A 39 -8.67 -2.16 10.40
CA PRO A 39 -10.04 -2.38 10.86
C PRO A 39 -10.37 -3.86 11.05
N LEU A 40 -9.78 -4.76 10.25
CA LEU A 40 -9.99 -6.20 10.36
C LEU A 40 -9.38 -6.77 11.66
N ILE A 41 -8.19 -6.28 12.02
CA ILE A 41 -7.47 -6.63 13.26
C ILE A 41 -8.13 -5.97 14.47
N LEU A 42 -8.44 -4.66 14.39
CA LEU A 42 -8.93 -3.88 15.53
C LEU A 42 -10.42 -4.07 15.82
N ALA A 43 -11.25 -4.29 14.79
CA ALA A 43 -12.71 -4.39 14.99
C ALA A 43 -13.17 -5.82 15.34
N GLY A 44 -12.30 -6.84 15.25
CA GLY A 44 -12.50 -8.23 15.73
C GLY A 44 -13.69 -9.02 15.16
N ASN A 45 -14.66 -8.36 14.54
CA ASN A 45 -15.90 -8.92 14.04
C ASN A 45 -15.85 -9.12 12.53
N ALA A 46 -15.22 -8.22 11.77
CA ALA A 46 -15.09 -8.35 10.31
C ALA A 46 -14.29 -9.61 9.90
N ALA A 47 -13.29 -10.00 10.69
CA ALA A 47 -12.50 -11.22 10.46
C ALA A 47 -13.33 -12.51 10.56
N ARG A 48 -14.47 -12.48 11.28
CA ARG A 48 -15.35 -13.66 11.43
C ARG A 48 -16.20 -13.93 10.19
N TRP A 49 -16.44 -12.90 9.38
CA TRP A 49 -17.24 -12.97 8.16
C TRP A 49 -16.38 -13.14 6.90
N LEU A 50 -15.07 -12.93 7.01
CA LEU A 50 -14.14 -13.07 5.90
C LEU A 50 -13.54 -14.48 5.87
N PRO A 51 -13.61 -15.19 4.73
CA PRO A 51 -12.84 -16.41 4.53
C PRO A 51 -11.34 -16.16 4.68
N SER A 52 -10.61 -17.18 5.13
CA SER A 52 -9.15 -17.13 5.35
C SER A 52 -8.38 -16.64 4.12
N GLY A 53 -8.84 -16.98 2.91
CA GLY A 53 -8.25 -16.51 1.66
C GLY A 53 -8.33 -14.99 1.46
N GLY A 54 -9.41 -14.33 1.93
CA GLY A 54 -9.54 -12.87 1.86
C GLY A 54 -8.56 -12.16 2.80
N ILE A 55 -8.39 -12.70 4.02
CA ILE A 55 -7.41 -12.22 5.00
C ILE A 55 -5.99 -12.39 4.45
N PHE A 56 -5.70 -13.53 3.84
CA PHE A 56 -4.40 -13.80 3.23
C PHE A 56 -4.06 -12.78 2.13
N LEU A 57 -4.99 -12.48 1.22
CA LEU A 57 -4.76 -11.49 0.16
C LEU A 57 -4.50 -10.08 0.72
N LEU A 58 -5.22 -9.69 1.78
CA LEU A 58 -5.01 -8.38 2.43
C LEU A 58 -3.62 -8.30 3.09
N LEU A 59 -3.22 -9.34 3.83
CA LEU A 59 -1.89 -9.40 4.45
C LEU A 59 -0.78 -9.44 3.40
N LEU A 60 -0.92 -10.29 2.38
CA LEU A 60 0.02 -10.41 1.28
C LEU A 60 0.19 -9.08 0.54
N GLY A 61 -0.91 -8.41 0.21
CA GLY A 61 -0.87 -7.09 -0.42
C GLY A 61 -0.15 -6.05 0.42
N GLY A 62 -0.39 -6.05 1.75
CA GLY A 62 0.31 -5.19 2.70
C GLY A 62 1.82 -5.46 2.73
N PHE A 63 2.24 -6.73 2.77
CA PHE A 63 3.65 -7.11 2.74
C PHE A 63 4.34 -6.74 1.43
N ILE A 64 3.68 -6.97 0.28
CA ILE A 64 4.21 -6.59 -1.03
C ILE A 64 4.43 -5.07 -1.09
N TYR A 65 3.48 -4.27 -0.60
CA TYR A 65 3.62 -2.81 -0.54
C TYR A 65 4.78 -2.37 0.36
N SER A 66 4.94 -3.01 1.52
CA SER A 66 6.06 -2.73 2.44
C SER A 66 7.41 -3.09 1.81
N ALA A 67 7.51 -4.20 1.09
CA ALA A 67 8.72 -4.57 0.36
C ALA A 67 9.04 -3.54 -0.74
N GLY A 68 8.03 -3.05 -1.47
CA GLY A 68 8.19 -1.96 -2.42
C GLY A 68 8.73 -0.69 -1.78
N PHE A 69 8.22 -0.31 -0.60
CA PHE A 69 8.72 0.84 0.14
C PHE A 69 10.22 0.70 0.48
N VAL A 70 10.65 -0.49 0.92
CA VAL A 70 12.07 -0.76 1.20
C VAL A 70 12.91 -0.61 -0.06
N VAL A 71 12.45 -1.15 -1.20
CA VAL A 71 13.14 -1.00 -2.49
C VAL A 71 13.29 0.46 -2.90
N TYR A 72 12.21 1.24 -2.80
CA TYR A 72 12.21 2.66 -3.10
C TYR A 72 13.17 3.43 -2.18
N TYR A 73 13.17 3.12 -0.89
CA TYR A 73 13.98 3.79 0.12
C TYR A 73 15.47 3.47 -0.01
N CYS A 74 15.81 2.19 -0.14
CA CYS A 74 17.17 1.71 -0.32
C CYS A 74 17.75 2.06 -1.69
N ARG A 75 16.91 2.53 -2.63
CA ARG A 75 17.28 2.77 -4.04
C ARG A 75 17.94 1.56 -4.69
N TRP A 76 17.49 0.37 -4.30
CA TRP A 76 18.01 -0.91 -4.72
C TRP A 76 16.87 -1.94 -4.77
N PRO A 77 16.82 -2.85 -5.77
CA PRO A 77 17.80 -3.05 -6.83
C PRO A 77 17.74 -1.98 -7.92
N ASP A 78 18.86 -1.79 -8.62
CA ASP A 78 18.95 -0.94 -9.81
C ASP A 78 19.39 -1.77 -11.03
N PRO A 79 18.47 -2.56 -11.63
CA PRO A 79 18.81 -3.52 -12.68
C PRO A 79 19.40 -2.85 -13.93
N LYS A 80 18.87 -1.68 -14.31
CA LYS A 80 19.31 -0.86 -15.45
C LYS A 80 19.09 0.63 -15.12
N PRO A 81 20.10 1.34 -14.61
CA PRO A 81 19.94 2.73 -14.11
C PRO A 81 19.31 3.74 -15.08
N ASN A 82 19.49 3.52 -16.39
CA ASN A 82 18.98 4.42 -17.43
C ASN A 82 17.62 3.97 -18.04
N LEU A 83 17.06 2.84 -17.63
CA LEU A 83 15.87 2.25 -18.27
C LEU A 83 14.87 1.61 -17.29
N PHE A 84 15.38 0.93 -16.27
CA PHE A 84 14.61 0.15 -15.31
C PHE A 84 15.39 0.04 -14.00
N GLY A 85 15.25 1.06 -13.16
CA GLY A 85 15.92 1.14 -11.87
C GLY A 85 14.98 0.86 -10.70
N HIS A 86 15.40 1.30 -9.53
CA HIS A 86 14.68 1.06 -8.27
C HIS A 86 13.25 1.64 -8.26
N HIS A 87 13.00 2.68 -9.06
CA HIS A 87 11.69 3.34 -9.15
C HIS A 87 10.67 2.47 -9.91
N GLU A 88 11.07 1.91 -11.04
CA GLU A 88 10.24 1.01 -11.83
C GLU A 88 10.01 -0.31 -11.10
N VAL A 89 11.02 -0.81 -10.38
CA VAL A 89 10.87 -1.98 -9.50
C VAL A 89 9.85 -1.68 -8.40
N TRP A 90 9.90 -0.50 -7.77
CA TRP A 90 8.89 -0.08 -6.80
C TRP A 90 7.47 -0.08 -7.39
N HIS A 91 7.31 0.38 -8.64
CA HIS A 91 6.01 0.31 -9.32
C HIS A 91 5.49 -1.11 -9.49
N LEU A 92 6.36 -2.11 -9.72
CA LEU A 92 5.92 -3.51 -9.77
C LEU A 92 5.35 -3.99 -8.42
N PHE A 93 5.98 -3.60 -7.31
CA PHE A 93 5.44 -3.91 -5.97
C PHE A 93 4.09 -3.21 -5.73
N VAL A 94 3.96 -1.94 -6.12
CA VAL A 94 2.70 -1.19 -6.04
C VAL A 94 1.59 -1.90 -6.84
N LEU A 95 1.90 -2.37 -8.05
CA LEU A 95 0.96 -3.12 -8.89
C LEU A 95 0.59 -4.46 -8.26
N GLY A 96 1.57 -5.22 -7.75
CA GLY A 96 1.32 -6.50 -7.08
C GLY A 96 0.43 -6.35 -5.84
N GLY A 97 0.71 -5.37 -4.99
CA GLY A 97 -0.11 -5.08 -3.82
C GLY A 97 -1.53 -4.64 -4.19
N SER A 98 -1.66 -3.78 -5.20
CA SER A 98 -2.96 -3.35 -5.74
C SER A 98 -3.76 -4.52 -6.32
N LEU A 99 -3.09 -5.46 -7.00
CA LEU A 99 -3.72 -6.65 -7.54
C LEU A 99 -4.26 -7.56 -6.43
N CYS A 100 -3.52 -7.76 -5.34
CA CYS A 100 -4.03 -8.50 -4.18
C CYS A 100 -5.29 -7.86 -3.60
N HIS A 101 -5.30 -6.53 -3.47
CA HIS A 101 -6.47 -5.80 -2.97
C HIS A 101 -7.66 -5.88 -3.95
N PHE A 102 -7.40 -5.78 -5.25
CA PHE A 102 -8.43 -5.96 -6.28
C PHE A 102 -9.05 -7.36 -6.23
N LEU A 103 -8.22 -8.41 -6.15
CA LEU A 103 -8.68 -9.80 -6.02
C LEU A 103 -9.44 -10.03 -4.71
N PHE A 104 -9.04 -9.37 -3.63
CA PHE A 104 -9.79 -9.39 -2.38
C PHE A 104 -11.21 -8.82 -2.58
N MET A 105 -11.31 -7.62 -3.14
CA MET A 105 -12.61 -6.99 -3.40
C MET A 105 -13.48 -7.83 -4.32
N LEU A 106 -12.91 -8.32 -5.43
CA LEU A 106 -13.62 -9.10 -6.45
C LEU A 106 -14.15 -10.44 -5.93
N ASN A 107 -13.38 -11.15 -5.11
CA ASN A 107 -13.73 -12.50 -4.70
C ASN A 107 -14.46 -12.58 -3.35
N TYR A 108 -14.33 -11.57 -2.49
CA TYR A 108 -14.80 -11.64 -1.10
C TYR A 108 -15.71 -10.49 -0.65
N VAL A 109 -15.85 -9.42 -1.45
CA VAL A 109 -16.68 -8.25 -1.08
C VAL A 109 -17.74 -7.94 -2.13
N ALA A 110 -17.40 -8.01 -3.41
CA ALA A 110 -18.28 -7.68 -4.52
C ALA A 110 -19.20 -8.84 -4.95
N ARG A 111 -19.05 -10.02 -4.35
CA ARG A 111 -19.93 -11.18 -4.51
C ARG A 111 -20.91 -11.25 -3.35
#